data_AF-S6AIT7-F1
#
_entry.id   AF-S6AIT7-F1
#
_cell.length_a   1.000
_cell.length_b   1.000
_cell.length_c   1.000
_cell.angle_alpha   90.00
_cell.angle_beta   90.00
_cell.angle_gamma   90.00
#
_symmetry.space_group_name_H-M   'P 1'
#
loop_
_entity.id
_entity.type
_entity.pdbx_description
1 polymer ?
#
loop_
_entity_poly.entity_id
_entity_poly.type
_entity_poly.pdbx_seq_one_letter_code
_entity_poly.pdbx_strand_id
1 'polypeptide(L)' 'MQIHVGERREGDVLTLRVLEGVSEAVLMEMLKAEGIEIVVGPVVDGTARLELRAPKRMMVLVEKAQTGPPQVDSG' A
#
# COMPACT_ATOMS: atom_id res chain seq x y z
N MET A 1 3.45 12.60 8.38
CA MET A 1 2.81 11.27 8.52
C MET A 1 1.32 11.28 8.19
N GLN A 2 0.90 10.34 7.35
CA GLN A 2 -0.47 9.89 7.09
C GLN A 2 -0.58 8.41 7.45
N ILE A 3 -1.78 7.93 7.80
CA ILE A 3 -2.01 6.56 8.23
C ILE A 3 -3.11 5.95 7.36
N HIS A 4 -2.81 4.82 6.72
CA HIS A 4 -3.77 4.01 5.98
C HIS A 4 -3.96 2.67 6.67
N VAL A 5 -5.20 2.33 7.00
CA VAL A 5 -5.53 1.09 7.70
C VAL A 5 -6.54 0.29 6.88
N GLY A 6 -6.33 -1.01 6.75
CA GLY A 6 -7.41 -1.89 6.29
C GLY A 6 -7.03 -3.35 6.22
N GLU A 7 -8.03 -4.16 5.93
CA GLU A 7 -7.91 -5.61 5.78
C GLU A 7 -7.35 -5.98 4.41
N ARG A 8 -6.43 -6.93 4.40
CA ARG A 8 -5.76 -7.44 3.20
C ARG A 8 -5.72 -8.95 3.25
N ARG A 9 -5.93 -9.56 2.10
CA ARG A 9 -5.73 -10.99 1.88
C ARG A 9 -4.55 -11.21 0.96
N GLU A 10 -4.16 -12.47 0.81
CA GLU A 10 -3.19 -12.86 -0.20
C GLU A 10 -3.58 -12.34 -1.60
N GLY A 11 -2.60 -11.82 -2.32
CA GLY A 11 -2.77 -11.22 -3.65
C GLY A 11 -3.27 -9.77 -3.67
N ASP A 12 -3.70 -9.20 -2.55
CA ASP A 12 -3.93 -7.75 -2.48
C ASP A 12 -2.58 -7.02 -2.54
N VAL A 13 -2.53 -5.89 -3.26
CA VAL A 13 -1.33 -5.07 -3.43
C VAL A 13 -1.58 -3.67 -2.88
N LEU A 14 -0.62 -3.14 -2.11
CA LEU A 14 -0.55 -1.73 -1.76
C LEU A 14 0.60 -1.08 -2.51
N THR A 15 0.31 -0.01 -3.23
CA THR A 15 1.32 0.78 -3.95
C THR A 15 1.44 2.15 -3.30
N LEU A 16 2.66 2.51 -2.90
CA LEU A 16 3.01 3.86 -2.45
C LEU A 16 3.57 4.65 -3.64
N ARG A 17 2.92 5.77 -3.97
CA ARG A 17 3.40 6.71 -4.99
C ARG A 17 3.73 8.06 -4.38
N VAL A 18 4.75 8.72 -4.90
CA VAL A 18 5.04 10.11 -4.56
C VAL A 18 4.06 11.00 -5.33
N LEU A 19 3.55 12.05 -4.69
CA LEU A 19 2.68 13.02 -5.35
C LEU A 19 3.45 13.80 -6.42
N GLU A 20 2.76 14.21 -7.48
CA GLU A 20 3.34 15.04 -8.53
C GLU A 20 3.91 16.35 -7.96
N GLY A 21 4.99 16.84 -8.58
CA GLY A 21 5.66 18.08 -8.18
C GLY A 21 6.59 17.97 -6.96
N VAL A 22 6.79 16.76 -6.40
CA VAL A 22 7.80 16.52 -5.37
C VAL A 22 9.14 16.18 -6.03
N SER A 23 10.18 16.98 -5.74
CA SER A 23 11.53 16.70 -6.23
C SER A 23 12.16 15.53 -5.46
N GLU A 24 13.14 14.89 -6.09
CA GLU A 24 13.89 13.78 -5.48
C GLU A 24 14.58 14.20 -4.18
N ALA A 25 15.20 15.39 -4.14
CA ALA A 25 15.86 15.88 -2.91
C ALA A 25 14.88 16.00 -1.74
N VAL A 26 13.71 16.59 -1.98
CA VAL A 26 12.64 16.72 -0.96
C VAL A 26 12.11 15.36 -0.54
N LEU A 27 11.95 14.42 -1.49
CA LEU A 27 11.56 13.05 -1.19
C LEU A 27 12.59 12.38 -0.26
N MET A 28 13.87 12.49 -0.58
CA MET A 28 14.95 11.85 0.19
C MET A 28 15.08 12.45 1.60
N GLU A 29 14.95 13.77 1.75
CA GLU A 29 14.92 14.41 3.07
C GLU A 29 13.74 13.92 3.91
N MET A 30 12.56 13.86 3.31
CA MET A 30 11.33 13.40 3.96
C MET A 30 11.41 11.93 4.36
N LEU A 31 11.94 11.05 3.51
CA LEU A 31 12.13 9.63 3.82
C LEU A 31 13.17 9.41 4.93
N LYS A 32 14.24 10.21 4.97
CA LYS A 32 15.23 10.15 6.06
C LYS A 32 14.66 10.62 7.40
N ALA A 33 13.78 11.63 7.37
CA ALA A 33 13.22 12.23 8.58
C ALA A 33 12.03 11.45 9.15
N GLU A 34 11.11 10.99 8.29
CA GLU A 34 9.84 10.37 8.70
C GLU A 34 9.82 8.85 8.49
N GLY A 35 10.59 8.31 7.53
CA GLY A 35 10.55 6.91 7.15
C GLY A 35 9.21 6.46 6.55
N ILE A 36 9.09 5.14 6.36
CA ILE A 36 7.83 4.46 6.03
C ILE A 36 7.72 3.28 6.99
N GLU A 37 6.56 3.11 7.61
CA GLU A 37 6.31 2.02 8.55
C GLU A 37 5.14 1.16 8.06
N ILE A 38 5.33 -0.16 8.11
CA ILE A 38 4.31 -1.15 7.79
C ILE A 38 4.11 -2.01 9.03
N VAL A 39 2.89 -1.99 9.58
CA VAL A 39 2.51 -2.81 10.72
C VAL A 39 1.54 -3.88 10.24
N VAL A 40 1.93 -5.14 10.44
CA VAL A 40 1.12 -6.31 10.08
C VAL A 40 0.52 -6.87 11.37
N GLY A 41 -0.81 -6.81 11.46
CA GLY A 41 -1.56 -7.46 12.52
C GLY A 41 -1.61 -8.99 12.37
N PRO A 42 -2.24 -9.71 13.31
CA PRO A 42 -2.43 -11.15 13.20
C PRO A 42 -3.26 -11.49 11.95
N VAL A 43 -2.96 -12.66 11.38
CA VAL A 43 -3.74 -13.23 10.28
C VAL A 43 -4.88 -14.05 10.87
N VAL A 44 -6.11 -13.73 10.47
CA VAL A 44 -7.34 -14.45 10.85
C VAL A 44 -8.12 -14.72 9.57
N ASP A 45 -8.48 -15.99 9.34
CA ASP A 45 -9.25 -16.43 8.16
C ASP A 45 -8.67 -15.93 6.82
N GLY A 46 -7.35 -16.03 6.67
CA GLY A 46 -6.63 -15.63 5.45
C GLY A 46 -6.55 -14.11 5.23
N THR A 47 -6.94 -13.31 6.23
CA THR A 47 -6.94 -11.85 6.17
C THR A 47 -6.07 -11.28 7.29
N ALA A 48 -5.27 -10.26 6.98
CA ALA A 48 -4.47 -9.51 7.93
C ALA A 48 -4.93 -8.04 7.96
N ARG A 49 -4.99 -7.45 9.16
CA ARG A 49 -5.09 -6.00 9.29
C ARG A 49 -3.71 -5.39 9.03
N LEU A 50 -3.60 -4.58 7.98
CA LEU A 50 -2.40 -3.83 7.65
C LEU A 50 -2.59 -2.36 7.97
N GLU A 51 -1.61 -1.78 8.65
CA GLU A 51 -1.47 -0.35 8.84
C GLU A 51 -0.19 0.13 8.15
N LEU A 52 -0.34 1.14 7.31
CA LEU A 52 0.74 1.78 6.59
C LEU A 52 0.85 3.23 7.02
N ARG A 53 2.01 3.62 7.53
CA ARG A 53 2.33 4.99 7.89
C ARG A 53 3.38 5.53 6.93
N ALA A 54 3.06 6.62 6.25
CA ALA A 54 3.91 7.20 5.23
C ALA A 54 3.93 8.73 5.32
N PRO A 55 4.91 9.41 4.72
CA PRO A 55 4.92 10.86 4.64
C PRO A 55 3.70 11.40 3.88
N LYS A 56 3.25 12.62 4.22
CA LYS A 56 2.01 13.20 3.67
C LYS A 56 2.05 13.48 2.16
N ARG A 57 3.25 13.53 1.57
CA ARG A 57 3.44 13.73 0.12
C ARG A 57 3.50 12.44 -0.69
N MET A 58 2.99 11.36 -0.12
CA MET A 58 2.79 10.10 -0.81
C MET A 58 1.30 9.78 -0.90
N MET A 59 0.92 8.89 -1.80
CA MET A 59 -0.43 8.39 -1.98
C MET A 59 -0.39 6.87 -1.90
N VAL A 60 -1.36 6.29 -1.21
CA VAL A 60 -1.54 4.84 -1.11
C VAL A 60 -2.64 4.40 -2.07
N LEU A 61 -2.28 3.55 -3.02
CA LEU A 61 -3.25 2.86 -3.87
C LEU A 61 -3.42 1.42 -3.36
N VAL A 62 -4.65 0.92 -3.42
CA VAL A 62 -4.98 -0.45 -3.01
C VAL A 62 -5.59 -1.18 -4.20
N GLU A 63 -4.97 -2.27 -4.59
CA GLU A 63 -5.46 -3.18 -5.63
C GLU A 63 -5.88 -4.48 -4.95
N LYS A 64 -7.13 -4.88 -5.18
CA LYS A 64 -7.67 -6.12 -4.61
C LYS A 64 -7.37 -7.28 -5.55
N ALA A 65 -6.95 -8.40 -4.98
CA ALA A 65 -6.80 -9.65 -5.74
C ALA A 65 -8.10 -9.93 -6.49
N GLN A 66 -8.04 -10.35 -7.75
CA GLN A 66 -9.25 -10.78 -8.47
C GLN A 66 -9.77 -12.07 -7.84
N THR A 67 -11.06 -12.11 -7.48
CA THR A 67 -11.72 -13.37 -7.11
C THR A 67 -12.26 -14.05 -8.36
N GLY A 68 -11.64 -15.16 -8.78
CA GLY A 68 -12.19 -16.05 -9.81
C GLY A 68 -11.09 -16.78 -10.59
N PRO A 69 -11.38 -17.96 -11.18
CA PRO A 69 -10.48 -18.56 -12.16
C PRO A 69 -10.30 -17.60 -13.35
N PRO A 70 -9.14 -17.60 -14.03
CA PRO A 70 -8.95 -16.78 -15.22
C PRO A 70 -10.08 -17.06 -16.21
N GLN A 71 -10.81 -16.01 -16.62
CA GLN A 71 -11.78 -16.13 -17.71
C GLN A 71 -11.01 -16.53 -18.96
N VAL A 72 -11.12 -17.82 -19.32
CA VAL A 72 -10.69 -18.31 -20.63
C VAL A 72 -11.66 -17.75 -21.65
N ASP A 73 -11.24 -16.67 -22.32
CA ASP A 73 -11.95 -16.13 -23.46
C ASP A 73 -11.94 -17.20 -24.55
N SER A 74 -13.07 -17.88 -24.73
CA SER A 74 -13.26 -18.92 -25.74
C SER A 74 -13.68 -18.22 -27.03
N GLY A 75 -12.68 -17.80 -27.81
CA GLY A 75 -12.87 -17.34 -29.18
C GLY A 75 -13.13 -18.49 -30.16
#